data_AF-A0A453BG22-F1
#
_entry.id   AF-A0A453BG22-F1
#
_cell.length_a   1.000
_cell.length_b   1.000
_cell.length_c   1.000
_cell.angle_alpha   90.00
_cell.angle_beta   90.00
_cell.angle_gamma   90.00
#
_symmetry.space_group_name_H-M   'P 1'
#
loop_
_entity.id
_entity.type
_entity.pdbx_description
1 polymer ?
#
loop_
_entity_poly.entity_id
_entity_poly.type
_entity_poly.pdbx_seq_one_letter_code
_entity_poly.pdbx_strand_id
1 'polypeptide(L)'
;KVAKTPPSTRSRKLVSQTSKEMRWKGESAGKTTSGEALYKCAYARELRIDVGGAVTLEDDSGEIVICFVEYMFQKSDGAKMVHGRILQKGSETVLGNAANERDIFLTNDCLEFELKDIKELVSVNLQSMPWGHKYRKENSEAEKIGWAKAEERKKKGLPMEYLCRSLYWPEKGAFFSLPCDKLGLGNGVCGSCEHREPDCDELRILTKTSFIYRKVTYSVHDFLYIRPEFFSQEEDRGTYKAGRNIGLKPYAVCHLLDLCGPAGSKKVDPASTKVSVRRFYRPDDISTAKAYTSDIREVYTIVKI
;
A
#
# COMPACT_ATOMS: atom_id res chain seq x y z
N LYS A 1 38.75 -42.98 49.88
CA LYS A 1 37.32 -42.87 49.52
C LYS A 1 36.75 -41.60 50.15
N VAL A 2 35.94 -40.88 49.38
CA VAL A 2 35.12 -39.69 49.70
C VAL A 2 35.86 -38.33 49.73
N ALA A 3 35.44 -37.53 48.76
CA ALA A 3 35.78 -36.15 48.48
C ALA A 3 35.08 -35.17 49.43
N LYS A 4 35.66 -33.97 49.60
CA LYS A 4 34.95 -32.78 50.08
C LYS A 4 35.18 -31.63 49.11
N THR A 5 34.09 -31.23 48.48
CA THR A 5 33.94 -30.11 47.55
C THR A 5 33.99 -28.77 48.32
N PRO A 6 34.61 -27.70 47.77
CA PRO A 6 34.45 -26.34 48.28
C PRO A 6 33.16 -25.67 47.77
N PRO A 7 32.66 -24.63 48.46
CA PRO A 7 31.32 -24.10 48.23
C PRO A 7 31.25 -23.11 47.04
N SER A 8 30.26 -23.37 46.19
CA SER A 8 29.38 -22.42 45.49
C SER A 8 29.85 -20.97 45.35
N THR A 9 30.41 -20.65 44.18
CA THR A 9 30.54 -19.28 43.68
C THR A 9 29.14 -18.76 43.33
N ARG A 10 28.65 -17.82 44.14
CA ARG A 10 27.41 -17.08 43.93
C ARG A 10 27.53 -16.30 42.61
N SER A 11 26.98 -16.85 41.54
CA SER A 11 26.89 -16.18 40.24
C SER A 11 26.08 -14.90 40.41
N ARG A 12 26.77 -13.77 40.49
CA ARG A 12 26.17 -12.45 40.29
C ARG A 12 25.67 -12.45 38.86
N LYS A 13 24.35 -12.62 38.68
CA LYS A 13 23.68 -12.30 37.42
C LYS A 13 24.13 -10.90 37.01
N LEU A 14 24.95 -10.85 35.97
CA LEU A 14 25.25 -9.65 35.24
C LEU A 14 23.91 -9.20 34.64
N VAL A 15 23.19 -8.32 35.35
CA VAL A 15 22.05 -7.62 34.76
C VAL A 15 22.61 -6.86 33.58
N SER A 16 22.23 -7.28 32.37
CA SER A 16 22.80 -6.76 31.15
C SER A 16 22.60 -5.24 31.10
N GLN A 17 23.72 -4.53 31.03
CA GLN A 17 23.77 -3.06 30.92
C GLN A 17 23.05 -2.54 29.66
N THR A 18 22.70 -3.42 28.72
CA THR A 18 21.90 -3.12 27.51
C THR A 18 20.46 -2.68 27.80
N SER A 19 19.89 -3.03 28.94
CA SER A 19 18.48 -2.73 29.24
C SER A 19 18.21 -1.26 29.62
N LYS A 20 19.24 -0.48 29.99
CA LYS A 20 19.08 0.94 30.36
C LYS A 20 18.96 1.87 29.16
N GLU A 21 19.29 1.39 27.97
CA GLU A 21 19.46 2.22 26.79
C GLU A 21 18.15 2.47 26.05
N MET A 22 17.09 1.68 26.32
CA MET A 22 15.84 1.75 25.58
C MET A 22 14.61 1.75 26.49
N ARG A 23 13.94 2.91 26.57
CA ARG A 23 12.79 3.12 27.46
C ARG A 23 11.68 3.92 26.80
N TRP A 24 10.44 3.63 27.17
CA TRP A 24 9.32 4.50 26.83
C TRP A 24 9.39 5.81 27.62
N LYS A 25 8.85 6.87 27.03
CA LYS A 25 8.66 8.16 27.71
C LYS A 25 7.16 8.44 27.82
N GLY A 26 6.70 8.59 29.06
CA GLY A 26 5.29 8.80 29.37
C GLY A 26 4.51 7.49 29.53
N GLU A 27 3.22 7.64 29.80
CA GLU A 27 2.29 6.53 30.00
C GLU A 27 1.83 5.94 28.65
N SER A 28 1.24 4.74 28.70
CA SER A 28 0.65 4.12 27.51
C SER A 28 -0.51 4.96 26.99
N ALA A 29 -0.50 5.28 25.70
CA ALA A 29 -1.48 6.15 25.04
C ALA A 29 -2.69 5.41 24.47
N GLY A 30 -2.79 4.10 24.69
CA GLY A 30 -3.84 3.24 24.15
C GLY A 30 -3.34 1.83 23.90
N LYS A 31 -4.06 1.09 23.06
CA LYS A 31 -3.68 -0.26 22.64
C LYS A 31 -3.86 -0.44 21.13
N THR A 32 -3.04 -1.29 20.53
CA THR A 32 -3.26 -1.82 19.18
C THR A 32 -4.53 -2.67 19.13
N THR A 33 -4.98 -3.04 17.93
CA THR A 33 -6.09 -4.01 17.74
C THR A 33 -5.80 -5.38 18.36
N SER A 34 -4.52 -5.75 18.44
CA SER A 34 -4.02 -6.97 19.10
C SER A 34 -3.84 -6.82 20.62
N GLY A 35 -4.08 -5.62 21.18
CA GLY A 35 -4.06 -5.37 22.63
C GLY A 35 -2.71 -4.93 23.20
N GLU A 36 -1.70 -4.69 22.36
CA GLU A 36 -0.37 -4.23 22.79
C GLU A 36 -0.41 -2.76 23.20
N ALA A 37 0.30 -2.39 24.26
CA ALA A 37 0.31 -1.02 24.75
C ALA A 37 1.03 -0.09 23.76
N LEU A 38 0.38 1.02 23.41
CA LEU A 38 0.91 2.05 22.53
C LEU A 38 1.66 3.13 23.30
N TYR A 39 2.70 3.71 22.70
CA TYR A 39 3.48 4.80 23.27
C TYR A 39 3.72 5.90 22.23
N LYS A 40 3.73 7.16 22.67
CA LYS A 40 3.96 8.32 21.79
C LYS A 40 5.42 8.73 21.66
N CYS A 41 6.25 8.33 22.64
CA CYS A 41 7.66 8.72 22.69
C CYS A 41 8.51 7.62 23.32
N ALA A 42 9.73 7.48 22.84
CA ALA A 42 10.72 6.55 23.36
C ALA A 42 12.11 7.20 23.36
N TYR A 43 12.99 6.67 24.21
CA TYR A 43 14.42 6.89 24.14
C TYR A 43 15.08 5.62 23.64
N ALA A 44 15.94 5.74 22.64
CA ALA A 44 16.84 4.69 22.18
C ALA A 44 18.25 5.27 22.16
N ARG A 45 19.11 4.79 23.07
CA ARG A 45 20.39 5.43 23.37
C ARG A 45 20.15 6.88 23.80
N GLU A 46 20.83 7.83 23.17
CA GLU A 46 20.64 9.27 23.38
C GLU A 46 19.56 9.87 22.46
N LEU A 47 18.95 9.07 21.58
CA LEU A 47 17.94 9.56 20.63
C LEU A 47 16.56 9.56 21.27
N ARG A 48 15.89 10.71 21.20
CA ARG A 48 14.46 10.83 21.49
C ARG A 48 13.68 10.61 20.21
N ILE A 49 12.87 9.56 20.19
CA ILE A 49 12.03 9.18 19.06
C ILE A 49 10.59 9.52 19.43
N ASP A 50 9.97 10.38 18.62
CA ASP A 50 8.57 10.76 18.77
C ASP A 50 7.78 10.19 17.58
N VAL A 51 6.53 9.79 17.84
CA VAL A 51 5.56 9.49 16.79
C VAL A 51 5.40 10.70 15.87
N GLY A 52 5.33 10.47 14.57
CA GLY A 52 5.33 11.53 13.55
C GLY A 52 6.71 12.07 13.19
N GLY A 53 7.77 11.60 13.84
CA GLY A 53 9.15 11.83 13.41
C GLY A 53 9.58 10.90 12.29
N ALA A 54 10.81 11.09 11.79
CA ALA A 54 11.43 10.17 10.83
C ALA A 54 12.78 9.66 11.35
N VAL A 55 13.10 8.41 11.01
CA VAL A 55 14.29 7.70 11.47
C VAL A 55 14.97 6.96 10.33
N THR A 56 16.26 6.66 10.47
CA THR A 56 16.97 5.73 9.59
C THR A 56 17.17 4.38 10.26
N LEU A 57 17.16 3.33 9.44
CA LEU A 57 17.59 1.99 9.80
C LEU A 57 18.31 1.35 8.61
N GLU A 58 19.05 0.27 8.86
CA GLU A 58 19.61 -0.58 7.81
C GLU A 58 18.64 -1.74 7.58
N ASP A 59 18.30 -2.02 6.32
CA ASP A 59 17.56 -3.22 5.97
C ASP A 59 18.46 -4.46 5.90
N ASP A 60 17.88 -5.61 5.56
CA ASP A 60 18.62 -6.89 5.46
C ASP A 60 19.72 -6.88 4.38
N SER A 61 19.64 -5.96 3.41
CA SER A 61 20.66 -5.78 2.37
C SER A 61 21.79 -4.84 2.80
N GLY A 62 21.64 -4.18 3.95
CA GLY A 62 22.55 -3.15 4.46
C GLY A 62 22.28 -1.76 3.86
N GLU A 63 21.19 -1.60 3.09
CA GLU A 63 20.79 -0.31 2.56
C GLU A 63 20.09 0.52 3.63
N ILE A 64 20.33 1.84 3.60
CA ILE A 64 19.73 2.78 4.56
C ILE A 64 18.32 3.10 4.12
N VAL A 65 17.34 2.70 4.95
CA VAL A 65 15.93 3.01 4.75
C VAL A 65 15.51 4.13 5.69
N ILE A 66 14.76 5.10 5.15
CA ILE A 66 14.17 6.18 5.94
C ILE A 66 12.70 5.82 6.23
N CYS A 67 12.30 5.89 7.49
CA CYS A 67 10.93 5.57 7.92
C CYS A 67 10.29 6.73 8.67
N PHE A 68 9.05 7.05 8.31
CA PHE A 68 8.14 7.87 9.09
C PHE A 68 7.51 7.03 10.20
N VAL A 69 7.65 7.46 11.46
CA VAL A 69 7.17 6.73 12.63
C VAL A 69 5.66 6.89 12.76
N GLU A 70 4.92 5.84 12.39
CA GLU A 70 3.46 5.81 12.48
C GLU A 70 2.99 5.60 13.90
N TYR A 71 3.46 4.55 14.56
CA TYR A 71 3.15 4.25 15.95
C TYR A 71 4.23 3.38 16.59
N MET A 72 4.27 3.38 17.91
CA MET A 72 5.20 2.56 18.69
C MET A 72 4.41 1.76 19.73
N PHE A 73 4.83 0.52 19.97
CA PHE A 73 4.10 -0.39 20.84
C PHE A 73 5.05 -1.37 21.54
N GLN A 74 4.57 -1.97 22.64
CA GLN A 74 5.30 -3.00 23.35
C GLN A 74 4.60 -4.34 23.22
N LYS A 75 5.31 -5.33 22.67
CA LYS A 75 4.85 -6.72 22.59
C LYS A 75 4.78 -7.36 23.99
N SER A 76 4.04 -8.46 24.09
CA SER A 76 3.86 -9.20 25.34
C SER A 76 5.15 -9.78 25.92
N ASP A 77 6.14 -10.05 25.06
CA ASP A 77 7.49 -10.48 25.45
C ASP A 77 8.37 -9.33 25.99
N GLY A 78 7.88 -8.09 25.93
CA GLY A 78 8.59 -6.88 26.36
C GLY A 78 9.37 -6.18 25.25
N ALA A 79 9.36 -6.69 24.02
CA ALA A 79 10.03 -6.05 22.90
C ALA A 79 9.39 -4.69 22.58
N LYS A 80 10.24 -3.67 22.36
CA LYS A 80 9.83 -2.31 22.02
C LYS A 80 9.85 -2.15 20.51
N MET A 81 8.68 -2.06 19.92
CA MET A 81 8.48 -2.09 18.47
C MET A 81 8.08 -0.72 17.95
N VAL A 82 8.43 -0.47 16.69
CA VAL A 82 8.00 0.66 15.91
C VAL A 82 7.37 0.13 14.63
N HIS A 83 6.22 0.68 14.25
CA HIS A 83 5.69 0.55 12.91
C HIS A 83 5.98 1.85 12.15
N GLY A 84 6.63 1.74 11.00
CA GLY A 84 7.01 2.90 10.19
C GLY A 84 6.56 2.76 8.74
N ARG A 85 6.19 3.89 8.13
CA ARG A 85 6.00 4.00 6.68
C ARG A 85 7.31 4.36 6.00
N ILE A 86 7.64 3.68 4.91
CA ILE A 86 8.86 3.93 4.15
C ILE A 86 8.73 5.31 3.47
N LEU A 87 9.81 6.06 3.54
CA LEU A 87 10.01 7.31 2.84
C LEU A 87 11.06 7.08 1.74
N GLN A 88 10.72 7.44 0.50
CA GLN A 88 11.57 7.24 -0.67
C GLN A 88 12.09 8.57 -1.20
N LYS A 89 13.41 8.68 -1.46
CA LYS A 89 13.98 9.92 -2.00
C LYS A 89 13.48 10.16 -3.41
N GLY A 90 13.38 11.42 -3.81
CA GLY A 90 12.93 11.75 -5.16
C GLY A 90 13.80 11.13 -6.26
N SER A 91 15.11 10.99 -6.03
CA SER A 91 16.05 10.32 -6.94
C SER A 91 15.76 8.83 -7.17
N GLU A 92 15.05 8.19 -6.23
CA GLU A 92 14.68 6.77 -6.31
C GLU A 92 13.29 6.59 -6.95
N THR A 93 12.58 7.68 -7.25
CA THR A 93 11.28 7.64 -7.96
C THR A 93 11.48 7.76 -9.47
N VAL A 94 10.37 7.74 -10.24
CA VAL A 94 10.37 8.05 -11.68
C VAL A 94 10.97 9.42 -12.04
N LEU A 95 11.08 10.35 -11.08
CA LEU A 95 11.73 11.65 -11.28
C LEU A 95 13.25 11.52 -11.49
N GLY A 96 13.87 10.51 -10.88
CA GLY A 96 15.32 10.28 -10.96
C GLY A 96 16.12 11.56 -10.70
N ASN A 97 17.08 11.85 -11.58
CA ASN A 97 17.97 13.01 -11.46
C ASN A 97 17.26 14.38 -11.59
N ALA A 98 15.98 14.42 -11.99
CA ALA A 98 15.21 15.65 -12.04
C ALA A 98 14.59 16.02 -10.68
N ALA A 99 14.63 15.11 -9.69
CA ALA A 99 14.12 15.38 -8.36
C ALA A 99 14.99 16.39 -7.61
N ASN A 100 14.36 17.17 -6.72
CA ASN A 100 15.10 17.97 -5.76
C ASN A 100 15.78 17.05 -4.74
N GLU A 101 17.02 17.35 -4.34
CA GLU A 101 17.77 16.56 -3.35
C GLU A 101 17.06 16.46 -1.98
N ARG A 102 16.18 17.41 -1.68
CA ARG A 102 15.41 17.48 -0.44
C ARG A 102 14.03 16.83 -0.54
N ASP A 103 13.58 16.48 -1.74
CA ASP A 103 12.26 15.87 -1.91
C ASP A 103 12.30 14.42 -1.46
N ILE A 104 11.39 14.08 -0.54
CA ILE A 104 11.15 12.71 -0.09
C ILE A 104 9.66 12.43 -0.15
N PHE A 105 9.29 11.20 -0.45
CA PHE A 105 7.91 10.82 -0.71
C PHE A 105 7.48 9.73 0.26
N LEU A 106 6.28 9.88 0.81
CA LEU A 106 5.64 8.79 1.54
C LEU A 106 5.30 7.68 0.55
N THR A 107 5.47 6.43 0.94
CA THR A 107 5.05 5.29 0.10
C THR A 107 3.92 4.51 0.74
N ASN A 108 3.38 3.53 0.01
CA ASN A 108 2.44 2.56 0.54
C ASN A 108 3.15 1.36 1.23
N ASP A 109 4.47 1.41 1.34
CA ASP A 109 5.22 0.40 2.07
C ASP A 109 5.42 0.79 3.52
N CYS A 110 5.34 -0.21 4.37
CA CYS A 110 5.54 -0.08 5.81
C CYS A 110 6.26 -1.32 6.33
N LEU A 111 7.00 -1.14 7.42
CA LEU A 111 7.65 -2.23 8.12
C LEU A 111 7.55 -2.05 9.63
N GLU A 112 7.65 -3.17 10.34
CA GLU A 112 7.85 -3.19 11.78
C GLU A 112 9.31 -3.49 12.08
N PHE A 113 9.89 -2.75 13.02
CA PHE A 113 11.28 -2.92 13.44
C PHE A 113 11.40 -2.68 14.95
N GLU A 114 12.45 -3.20 15.56
CA GLU A 114 12.70 -2.94 16.96
C GLU A 114 13.30 -1.54 17.12
N LEU A 115 12.99 -0.91 18.26
CA LEU A 115 13.53 0.41 18.58
C LEU A 115 15.08 0.44 18.61
N LYS A 116 15.74 -0.73 18.72
CA LYS A 116 17.20 -0.89 18.77
C LYS A 116 17.86 -0.77 17.39
N ASP A 117 17.06 -0.97 16.33
CA ASP A 117 17.51 -1.00 14.95
C ASP A 117 17.65 0.41 14.38
N ILE A 118 17.08 1.41 15.08
CA ILE A 118 17.15 2.83 14.71
C ILE A 118 18.60 3.32 14.82
N LYS A 119 19.09 3.91 13.73
CA LYS A 119 20.45 4.46 13.63
C LYS A 119 20.46 5.95 13.95
N GLU A 120 19.64 6.74 13.25
CA GLU A 120 19.63 8.20 13.37
C GLU A 120 18.22 8.79 13.25
N LEU A 121 18.07 10.06 13.69
CA LEU A 121 16.87 10.86 13.46
C LEU A 121 17.02 11.64 12.15
N VAL A 122 15.94 11.70 11.37
CA VAL A 122 15.88 12.45 10.12
C VAL A 122 14.87 13.59 10.25
N SER A 123 15.27 14.79 9.85
CA SER A 123 14.36 15.94 9.79
C SER A 123 13.53 15.87 8.52
N VAL A 124 12.27 15.45 8.63
CA VAL A 124 11.31 15.42 7.53
C VAL A 124 10.13 16.33 7.87
N ASN A 125 9.79 17.21 6.95
CA ASN A 125 8.67 18.13 7.09
C ASN A 125 7.52 17.70 6.17
N LEU A 126 6.44 17.17 6.76
CA LEU A 126 5.22 16.82 6.05
C LEU A 126 4.41 18.10 5.78
N GLN A 127 4.24 18.44 4.52
CA GLN A 127 3.55 19.66 4.09
C GLN A 127 2.41 19.30 3.15
N SER A 128 1.18 19.60 3.57
CA SER A 128 0.05 19.62 2.64
C SER A 128 0.13 20.90 1.82
N MET A 129 0.16 20.76 0.49
CA MET A 129 0.17 21.89 -0.43
C MET A 129 -1.21 22.03 -1.06
N PRO A 130 -1.95 23.12 -0.76
CA PRO A 130 -3.23 23.35 -1.39
C PRO A 130 -3.03 23.57 -2.90
N TRP A 131 -3.85 22.88 -3.69
CA TRP A 131 -3.80 22.95 -5.15
C TRP A 131 -4.87 23.89 -5.70
N GLY A 132 -4.57 24.49 -6.85
CA GLY A 132 -5.48 25.39 -7.56
C GLY A 132 -4.84 26.74 -7.88
N HIS A 133 -5.41 27.43 -8.87
CA HIS A 133 -4.89 28.69 -9.38
C HIS A 133 -4.67 29.74 -8.28
N LYS A 134 -5.61 29.86 -7.33
CA LYS A 134 -5.57 30.82 -6.21
C LYS A 134 -4.35 30.65 -5.29
N TYR A 135 -3.77 29.46 -5.19
CA TYR A 135 -2.63 29.17 -4.30
C TYR A 135 -1.28 29.26 -4.99
N ARG A 136 -1.23 29.41 -6.32
CA ARG A 136 0.05 29.36 -7.08
C ARG A 136 1.06 30.42 -6.62
N LYS A 137 0.58 31.64 -6.35
CA LYS A 137 1.45 32.73 -5.89
C LYS A 137 2.05 32.45 -4.52
N GLU A 138 1.19 32.10 -3.55
CA GLU A 138 1.58 31.75 -2.19
C GLU A 138 2.55 30.55 -2.17
N ASN A 139 2.24 29.49 -2.92
CA ASN A 139 3.08 28.30 -3.01
C ASN A 139 4.48 28.64 -3.59
N SER A 140 4.54 29.51 -4.62
CA SER A 140 5.81 29.94 -5.20
C SER A 140 6.64 30.80 -4.23
N GLU A 141 5.99 31.67 -3.46
CA GLU A 141 6.66 32.48 -2.42
C GLU A 141 7.18 31.60 -1.28
N ALA A 142 6.37 30.64 -0.81
CA ALA A 142 6.76 29.68 0.21
C ALA A 142 7.94 28.81 -0.24
N GLU A 143 7.97 28.40 -1.51
CA GLU A 143 9.08 27.64 -2.08
C GLU A 143 10.39 28.44 -2.11
N LYS A 144 10.34 29.71 -2.54
CA LYS A 144 11.51 30.61 -2.53
C LYS A 144 12.06 30.80 -1.11
N ILE A 145 11.18 31.00 -0.12
CA ILE A 145 11.58 31.11 1.28
C ILE A 145 12.19 29.79 1.78
N GLY A 146 11.59 28.65 1.41
CA GLY A 146 12.07 27.32 1.76
C GLY A 146 13.45 27.00 1.18
N TRP A 147 13.74 27.49 -0.03
CA TRP A 147 15.06 27.36 -0.66
C TRP A 147 16.10 28.22 0.03
N ALA A 148 15.80 29.50 0.28
CA ALA A 148 16.72 30.40 0.98
C ALA A 148 17.09 29.87 2.37
N LYS A 149 16.11 29.34 3.12
CA LYS A 149 16.36 28.71 4.43
C LYS A 149 17.27 27.50 4.35
N ALA A 150 17.11 26.65 3.33
CA ALA A 150 17.94 25.47 3.18
C ALA A 150 19.36 25.79 2.76
N GLU A 151 19.55 26.77 1.88
CA GLU A 151 20.87 27.24 1.50
C GLU A 151 21.62 27.82 2.71
N GLU A 152 20.93 28.60 3.55
CA GLU A 152 21.51 29.10 4.81
C GLU A 152 21.84 27.98 5.81
N ARG A 153 21.02 26.92 5.91
CA ARG A 153 21.35 25.74 6.73
C ARG A 153 22.58 25.02 6.20
N LYS A 154 22.68 24.85 4.89
CA LYS A 154 23.81 24.21 4.20
C LYS A 154 25.10 24.97 4.46
N LYS A 155 25.10 26.30 4.32
CA LYS A 155 26.24 27.17 4.66
C LYS A 155 26.68 27.04 6.13
N LYS A 156 25.73 26.82 7.04
CA LYS A 156 25.99 26.61 8.48
C LYS A 156 26.41 25.18 8.82
N GLY A 157 26.51 24.28 7.85
CA GLY A 157 26.83 22.86 8.07
C GLY A 157 25.76 22.12 8.88
N LEU A 158 24.52 22.63 8.89
CA LEU A 158 23.42 21.98 9.60
C LEU A 158 22.89 20.79 8.79
N PRO A 159 22.35 19.75 9.46
CA PRO A 159 21.75 18.62 8.77
C PRO A 159 20.63 19.03 7.81
N MET A 160 20.52 18.28 6.70
CA MET A 160 19.50 18.47 5.68
C MET A 160 18.09 18.25 6.25
N GLU A 161 17.17 19.12 5.87
CA GLU A 161 15.74 18.96 6.14
C GLU A 161 15.02 18.57 4.84
N TYR A 162 14.47 17.36 4.84
CA TYR A 162 13.68 16.82 3.75
C TYR A 162 12.26 17.38 3.77
N LEU A 163 11.66 17.47 2.59
CA LEU A 163 10.28 17.91 2.39
C LEU A 163 9.47 16.75 1.83
N CYS A 164 8.39 16.41 2.53
CA CYS A 164 7.42 15.45 2.05
C CYS A 164 6.12 16.16 1.73
N ARG A 165 5.71 16.15 0.45
CA ARG A 165 4.51 16.84 -0.04
C ARG A 165 3.47 15.91 -0.66
N SER A 166 3.89 14.69 -1.01
CA SER A 166 3.07 13.75 -1.76
C SER A 166 3.33 12.31 -1.33
N LEU A 167 2.35 11.46 -1.58
CA LEU A 167 2.46 10.01 -1.58
C LEU A 167 2.92 9.56 -2.99
N TYR A 168 4.01 8.81 -3.08
CA TYR A 168 4.43 8.17 -4.32
C TYR A 168 3.83 6.76 -4.42
N TRP A 169 3.19 6.46 -5.55
CA TRP A 169 2.56 5.17 -5.82
C TRP A 169 3.07 4.63 -7.18
N PRO A 170 4.17 3.85 -7.17
CA PRO A 170 4.81 3.38 -8.40
C PRO A 170 3.91 2.48 -9.24
N GLU A 171 3.10 1.60 -8.62
CA GLU A 171 2.18 0.70 -9.34
C GLU A 171 1.11 1.47 -10.12
N LYS A 172 0.81 2.72 -9.73
CA LYS A 172 -0.10 3.62 -10.44
C LYS A 172 0.62 4.67 -11.28
N GLY A 173 1.96 4.69 -11.28
CA GLY A 173 2.77 5.68 -11.97
C GLY A 173 2.46 7.12 -11.57
N ALA A 174 2.10 7.37 -10.31
CA ALA A 174 1.53 8.65 -9.89
C ALA A 174 2.00 9.13 -8.51
N PHE A 175 1.90 10.45 -8.32
CA PHE A 175 2.03 11.12 -7.04
C PHE A 175 0.66 11.62 -6.59
N PHE A 176 0.27 11.27 -5.38
CA PHE A 176 -1.00 11.66 -4.77
C PHE A 176 -0.79 12.68 -3.65
N SER A 177 -1.84 13.42 -3.32
CA SER A 177 -1.85 14.25 -2.11
C SER A 177 -1.52 13.43 -0.87
N LEU A 178 -0.79 14.03 0.07
CA LEU A 178 -0.50 13.36 1.33
C LEU A 178 -1.78 12.95 2.06
N PRO A 179 -1.91 11.67 2.46
CA PRO A 179 -3.09 11.17 3.17
C PRO A 179 -2.95 11.47 4.68
N CYS A 180 -2.89 12.76 5.05
CA CYS A 180 -2.63 13.19 6.43
C CYS A 180 -3.68 12.67 7.42
N ASP A 181 -4.91 12.48 6.95
CA ASP A 181 -6.04 11.90 7.68
C ASP A 181 -5.90 10.39 7.95
N LYS A 182 -5.07 9.71 7.16
CA LYS A 182 -4.80 8.26 7.27
C LYS A 182 -3.42 7.94 7.87
N LEU A 183 -2.72 8.94 8.40
CA LEU A 183 -1.54 8.70 9.23
C LEU A 183 -2.00 8.21 10.60
N GLY A 184 -1.42 7.11 11.06
CA GLY A 184 -1.70 6.51 12.36
C GLY A 184 -1.37 7.46 13.52
N LEU A 185 -0.26 8.18 13.43
CA LEU A 185 0.17 9.17 14.44
C LEU A 185 -0.02 8.65 15.89
N GLY A 186 0.30 7.38 16.09
CA GLY A 186 0.33 6.69 17.36
C GLY A 186 -1.03 6.15 17.81
N ASN A 187 -1.99 5.96 16.91
CA ASN A 187 -3.28 5.31 17.20
C ASN A 187 -3.24 3.77 17.04
N GLY A 188 -2.11 3.21 16.56
CA GLY A 188 -1.95 1.78 16.31
C GLY A 188 -2.57 1.29 15.01
N VAL A 189 -2.94 2.19 14.10
CA VAL A 189 -3.49 1.91 12.77
C VAL A 189 -2.57 2.52 11.71
N CYS A 190 -2.38 1.82 10.59
CA CYS A 190 -1.62 2.32 9.46
C CYS A 190 -2.46 2.17 8.19
N GLY A 191 -2.79 3.28 7.53
CA GLY A 191 -3.58 3.24 6.29
C GLY A 191 -2.91 2.43 5.17
N SER A 192 -1.58 2.28 5.22
CA SER A 192 -0.83 1.40 4.33
C SER A 192 -1.16 -0.08 4.54
N CYS A 193 -1.24 -0.52 5.80
CA CYS A 193 -1.58 -1.91 6.13
C CYS A 193 -3.02 -2.25 5.72
N GLU A 194 -3.94 -1.29 5.81
CA GLU A 194 -5.32 -1.48 5.32
C GLU A 194 -5.36 -1.62 3.78
N HIS A 195 -4.43 -0.97 3.08
CA HIS A 195 -4.33 -1.01 1.62
C HIS A 195 -3.48 -2.17 1.08
N ARG A 196 -2.72 -2.88 1.94
CA ARG A 196 -2.21 -4.23 1.65
C ARG A 196 -3.37 -5.22 1.69
N GLU A 197 -4.33 -5.02 0.80
CA GLU A 197 -5.24 -6.09 0.48
C GLU A 197 -4.41 -7.25 -0.07
N PRO A 198 -4.62 -8.50 0.40
CA PRO A 198 -4.12 -9.62 -0.35
C PRO A 198 -4.64 -9.44 -1.77
N ASP A 199 -3.75 -9.54 -2.74
CA ASP A 199 -3.97 -9.39 -4.19
C ASP A 199 -4.88 -10.53 -4.69
N CYS A 200 -6.04 -10.61 -4.07
CA CYS A 200 -6.91 -11.73 -4.10
C CYS A 200 -8.04 -11.28 -4.98
N ASP A 201 -8.02 -11.80 -6.21
CA ASP A 201 -9.18 -12.04 -7.05
C ASP A 201 -10.18 -12.94 -6.29
N GLU A 202 -10.60 -12.51 -5.11
CA GLU A 202 -11.26 -13.32 -4.12
C GLU A 202 -12.73 -13.34 -4.48
N LEU A 203 -13.08 -14.33 -5.30
CA LEU A 203 -14.45 -14.66 -5.59
C LEU A 203 -15.09 -15.17 -4.30
N ARG A 204 -16.07 -14.42 -3.79
CA ARG A 204 -16.85 -14.80 -2.61
C ARG A 204 -18.32 -14.92 -2.97
N ILE A 205 -18.88 -16.12 -2.87
CA ILE A 205 -20.32 -16.33 -3.04
C ILE A 205 -21.04 -15.82 -1.78
N LEU A 206 -21.85 -14.76 -1.93
CA LEU A 206 -22.61 -14.17 -0.83
C LEU A 206 -23.89 -14.97 -0.57
N THR A 207 -24.63 -15.25 -1.64
CA THR A 207 -25.91 -15.95 -1.61
C THR A 207 -26.01 -16.90 -2.80
N LYS A 208 -27.12 -17.65 -2.91
CA LYS A 208 -27.40 -18.45 -4.11
C LYS A 208 -27.52 -17.61 -5.39
N THR A 209 -27.75 -16.31 -5.27
CA THR A 209 -28.01 -15.41 -6.39
C THR A 209 -27.00 -14.27 -6.50
N SER A 210 -25.96 -14.22 -5.66
CA SER A 210 -24.98 -13.14 -5.72
C SER A 210 -23.57 -13.55 -5.27
N PHE A 211 -22.57 -12.92 -5.87
CA PHE A 211 -21.16 -13.06 -5.54
C PHE A 211 -20.43 -11.72 -5.57
N ILE A 212 -19.29 -11.65 -4.89
CA ILE A 212 -18.35 -10.53 -4.99
C ILE A 212 -17.15 -11.00 -5.78
N TYR A 213 -16.72 -10.19 -6.76
CA TYR A 213 -15.47 -10.36 -7.46
C TYR A 213 -14.80 -8.99 -7.62
N ARG A 214 -13.52 -8.87 -7.22
CA ARG A 214 -12.77 -7.60 -7.22
C ARG A 214 -13.55 -6.44 -6.59
N LYS A 215 -14.22 -6.71 -5.46
CA LYS A 215 -15.08 -5.78 -4.69
C LYS A 215 -16.35 -5.31 -5.39
N VAL A 216 -16.64 -5.77 -6.59
CA VAL A 216 -17.92 -5.54 -7.25
C VAL A 216 -18.85 -6.66 -6.86
N THR A 217 -20.05 -6.31 -6.40
CA THR A 217 -21.11 -7.29 -6.12
C THR A 217 -21.90 -7.50 -7.40
N TYR A 218 -22.04 -8.77 -7.79
CA TYR A 218 -22.82 -9.20 -8.94
C TYR A 218 -23.99 -10.06 -8.44
N SER A 219 -25.17 -9.81 -8.98
CA SER A 219 -26.40 -10.56 -8.70
C SER A 219 -26.96 -11.17 -9.98
N VAL A 220 -27.70 -12.27 -9.85
CA VAL A 220 -28.51 -12.81 -10.95
C VAL A 220 -29.36 -11.67 -11.51
N HIS A 221 -29.41 -11.60 -12.84
CA HIS A 221 -29.94 -10.51 -13.65
C HIS A 221 -29.03 -9.32 -13.95
N ASP A 222 -27.83 -9.28 -13.39
CA ASP A 222 -26.83 -8.29 -13.80
C ASP A 222 -26.24 -8.61 -15.18
N PHE A 223 -25.62 -7.60 -15.78
CA PHE A 223 -24.88 -7.72 -17.03
C PHE A 223 -23.38 -7.74 -16.77
N LEU A 224 -22.69 -8.68 -17.41
CA LEU A 224 -21.27 -8.94 -17.28
C LEU A 224 -20.55 -8.64 -18.59
N TYR A 225 -19.35 -8.07 -18.47
CA TYR A 225 -18.38 -8.01 -19.55
C TYR A 225 -17.44 -9.21 -19.44
N ILE A 226 -17.55 -10.13 -20.39
CA ILE A 226 -16.77 -11.37 -20.42
C ILE A 226 -15.83 -11.31 -21.60
N ARG A 227 -14.57 -11.73 -21.40
CA ARG A 227 -13.60 -11.72 -22.48
C ARG A 227 -14.05 -12.66 -23.62
N PRO A 228 -13.89 -12.28 -24.89
CA PRO A 228 -14.44 -13.03 -26.02
C PRO A 228 -13.88 -14.46 -26.16
N GLU A 229 -12.70 -14.75 -25.60
CA GLU A 229 -12.04 -16.05 -25.69
C GLU A 229 -12.84 -17.18 -25.00
N PHE A 230 -13.75 -16.84 -24.08
CA PHE A 230 -14.64 -17.82 -23.45
C PHE A 230 -15.77 -18.30 -24.37
N PHE A 231 -16.00 -17.64 -25.52
CA PHE A 231 -17.08 -17.97 -26.46
C PHE A 231 -16.60 -18.36 -27.86
N SER A 232 -15.34 -18.12 -28.19
CA SER A 232 -14.75 -18.51 -29.47
C SER A 232 -14.33 -19.98 -29.43
N GLN A 233 -14.91 -20.82 -30.30
CA GLN A 233 -14.20 -22.00 -30.79
C GLN A 233 -13.05 -21.50 -31.67
N GLU A 234 -11.89 -22.14 -31.54
CA GLU A 234 -10.61 -21.79 -32.17
C GLU A 234 -10.76 -21.11 -33.55
N GLU A 235 -10.65 -19.78 -33.58
CA GLU A 235 -10.34 -19.04 -34.80
C GLU A 235 -8.85 -18.73 -34.79
N ASP A 236 -8.22 -19.00 -35.92
CA ASP A 236 -6.78 -18.93 -36.18
C ASP A 236 -6.16 -17.68 -35.55
N ARG A 237 -5.23 -17.87 -34.62
CA ARG A 237 -4.39 -16.80 -34.08
C ARG A 237 -3.41 -16.39 -35.18
N GLY A 238 -3.89 -15.60 -36.15
CA GLY A 238 -3.05 -14.97 -37.15
C GLY A 238 -1.86 -14.32 -36.45
N THR A 239 -0.65 -14.63 -36.92
CA THR A 239 0.58 -14.12 -36.32
C THR A 239 0.57 -12.59 -36.38
N TYR A 240 0.48 -11.98 -35.19
CA TYR A 240 0.45 -10.54 -35.01
C TYR A 240 1.75 -9.93 -35.56
N LYS A 241 1.69 -9.30 -36.74
CA LYS A 241 2.73 -8.34 -37.14
C LYS A 241 2.48 -7.07 -36.35
N ALA A 242 3.39 -6.77 -35.41
CA ALA A 242 3.38 -5.60 -34.54
C ALA A 242 3.04 -4.33 -35.35
N GLY A 243 1.86 -3.74 -35.09
CA GLY A 243 1.44 -2.48 -35.71
C GLY A 243 -0.03 -2.38 -36.11
N ARG A 244 -0.82 -3.47 -36.11
CA ARG A 244 -2.27 -3.40 -36.36
C ARG A 244 -3.05 -4.08 -35.24
N ASN A 245 -4.12 -3.42 -34.75
CA ASN A 245 -5.08 -3.97 -33.78
C ASN A 245 -5.98 -5.08 -34.39
N ILE A 246 -5.47 -5.82 -35.38
CA ILE A 246 -6.21 -6.89 -36.06
C ILE A 246 -6.39 -8.03 -35.07
N GLY A 247 -7.63 -8.45 -34.83
CA GLY A 247 -7.97 -9.60 -33.99
C GLY A 247 -8.40 -9.28 -32.56
N LEU A 248 -8.32 -8.01 -32.12
CA LEU A 248 -8.90 -7.60 -30.84
C LEU A 248 -10.43 -7.51 -30.96
N LYS A 249 -11.14 -8.39 -30.26
CA LYS A 249 -12.61 -8.37 -30.16
C LYS A 249 -13.04 -7.64 -28.88
N PRO A 250 -14.15 -6.86 -28.91
CA PRO A 250 -14.68 -6.23 -27.72
C PRO A 250 -15.17 -7.28 -26.71
N TYR A 251 -15.33 -6.89 -25.45
CA TYR A 251 -15.97 -7.74 -24.44
C TYR A 251 -17.37 -8.17 -24.90
N ALA A 252 -17.66 -9.47 -24.71
CA ALA A 252 -18.99 -10.01 -24.86
C ALA A 252 -19.86 -9.52 -23.69
N VAL A 253 -21.04 -9.02 -24.02
CA VAL A 253 -22.04 -8.61 -23.03
C VAL A 253 -22.90 -9.82 -22.71
N CYS A 254 -23.00 -10.18 -21.43
CA CYS A 254 -23.74 -11.35 -21.01
C CYS A 254 -24.66 -11.03 -19.84
N HIS A 255 -25.88 -11.55 -19.86
CA HIS A 255 -26.81 -11.46 -18.74
C HIS A 255 -26.62 -12.67 -17.83
N LEU A 256 -26.36 -12.42 -16.55
CA LEU A 256 -26.14 -13.45 -15.54
C LEU A 256 -27.46 -14.16 -15.21
N LEU A 257 -27.53 -15.46 -15.47
CA LEU A 257 -28.74 -16.27 -15.26
C LEU A 257 -28.70 -17.05 -13.96
N ASP A 258 -27.55 -17.63 -13.62
CA ASP A 258 -27.43 -18.51 -12.46
C ASP A 258 -25.98 -18.64 -11.99
N LEU A 259 -25.82 -19.04 -10.72
CA LEU A 259 -24.54 -19.30 -10.06
C LEU A 259 -24.44 -20.77 -9.68
N CYS A 260 -23.53 -21.51 -10.32
CA CYS A 260 -23.26 -22.90 -9.97
C CYS A 260 -22.21 -22.93 -8.84
N GLY A 261 -22.65 -22.85 -7.58
CA GLY A 261 -21.77 -23.03 -6.42
C GLY A 261 -22.53 -23.27 -5.10
N PRO A 262 -21.94 -23.99 -4.13
CA PRO A 262 -22.55 -24.19 -2.81
C PRO A 262 -22.62 -22.86 -2.06
N ALA A 263 -23.82 -22.47 -1.61
CA ALA A 263 -24.02 -21.24 -0.85
C ALA A 263 -23.29 -21.29 0.50
N GLY A 264 -22.58 -20.21 0.85
CA GLY A 264 -21.98 -20.03 2.20
C GLY A 264 -20.51 -20.42 2.36
N SER A 265 -19.81 -20.83 1.30
CA SER A 265 -18.36 -21.09 1.37
C SER A 265 -17.55 -19.80 1.33
N LYS A 266 -16.83 -19.50 2.41
CA LYS A 266 -16.00 -18.28 2.57
C LYS A 266 -14.78 -18.20 1.64
N LYS A 267 -14.39 -19.30 1.01
CA LYS A 267 -13.32 -19.37 0.02
C LYS A 267 -13.75 -20.35 -1.07
N VAL A 268 -14.10 -19.84 -2.23
CA VAL A 268 -14.30 -20.66 -3.42
C VAL A 268 -13.14 -20.40 -4.34
N ASP A 269 -12.55 -21.47 -4.87
CA ASP A 269 -11.54 -21.33 -5.91
C ASP A 269 -12.20 -20.67 -7.13
N PRO A 270 -11.74 -19.47 -7.56
CA PRO A 270 -12.28 -18.78 -8.74
C PRO A 270 -12.27 -19.66 -10.00
N ALA A 271 -11.32 -20.60 -10.10
CA ALA A 271 -11.23 -21.52 -11.23
C ALA A 271 -12.32 -22.61 -11.22
N SER A 272 -12.94 -22.88 -10.06
CA SER A 272 -13.95 -23.93 -9.87
C SER A 272 -15.39 -23.44 -9.95
N THR A 273 -15.62 -22.12 -9.80
CA THR A 273 -16.96 -21.54 -9.80
C THR A 273 -17.42 -21.30 -11.23
N LYS A 274 -18.57 -21.89 -11.60
CA LYS A 274 -19.17 -21.70 -12.92
C LYS A 274 -20.36 -20.76 -12.80
N VAL A 275 -20.49 -19.85 -13.75
CA VAL A 275 -21.67 -18.99 -13.90
C VAL A 275 -22.40 -19.34 -15.19
N SER A 276 -23.73 -19.37 -15.13
CA SER A 276 -24.57 -19.53 -16.32
C SER A 276 -24.94 -18.15 -16.82
N VAL A 277 -24.71 -17.90 -18.11
CA VAL A 277 -24.94 -16.59 -18.71
C VAL A 277 -25.64 -16.70 -20.06
N ARG A 278 -26.44 -15.69 -20.39
CA ARG A 278 -26.98 -15.47 -21.73
C ARG A 278 -26.13 -14.45 -22.46
N ARG A 279 -25.44 -14.85 -23.52
CA ARG A 279 -24.70 -13.94 -24.39
C ARG A 279 -25.64 -13.06 -25.20
N PHE A 280 -25.32 -11.77 -25.25
CA PHE A 280 -25.84 -10.82 -26.22
C PHE A 280 -24.85 -10.64 -27.36
N TYR A 281 -25.37 -10.37 -28.55
CA TYR A 281 -24.62 -10.22 -29.79
C TYR A 281 -24.58 -8.76 -30.19
N ARG A 282 -23.39 -8.24 -30.46
CA ARG A 282 -23.22 -6.90 -31.01
C ARG A 282 -23.59 -6.90 -32.49
N PRO A 283 -23.92 -5.74 -33.09
CA PRO A 283 -24.14 -5.62 -34.54
C PRO A 283 -23.02 -6.27 -35.37
N ASP A 284 -21.77 -6.15 -34.93
CA ASP A 284 -20.59 -6.72 -35.59
C ASP A 284 -20.48 -8.25 -35.45
N ASP A 285 -21.13 -8.86 -34.44
CA ASP A 285 -21.28 -10.32 -34.36
C ASP A 285 -22.31 -10.86 -35.37
N ILE A 286 -23.14 -9.98 -35.96
CA ILE A 286 -24.18 -10.34 -36.93
C ILE A 286 -23.69 -10.08 -38.36
N SER A 287 -23.25 -8.86 -38.65
CA SER A 287 -22.62 -8.52 -39.93
C SER A 287 -21.91 -7.17 -39.89
N THR A 288 -20.90 -7.01 -40.75
CA THR A 288 -20.18 -5.74 -40.93
C THR A 288 -21.10 -4.60 -41.35
N ALA A 289 -22.08 -4.86 -42.21
CA ALA A 289 -23.05 -3.85 -42.64
C ALA A 289 -23.92 -3.34 -41.47
N LYS A 290 -24.31 -4.25 -40.55
CA LYS A 290 -25.01 -3.88 -39.32
C LYS A 290 -24.11 -3.06 -38.40
N ALA A 291 -22.84 -3.41 -38.27
CA ALA A 291 -21.89 -2.65 -37.46
C ALA A 291 -21.76 -1.17 -37.89
N TYR A 292 -21.77 -0.88 -39.19
CA TYR A 292 -21.67 0.51 -39.69
C TYR A 292 -22.93 1.35 -39.51
N THR A 293 -24.09 0.73 -39.29
CA THR A 293 -25.40 1.41 -39.29
C THR A 293 -26.09 1.41 -37.93
N SER A 294 -25.56 0.68 -36.95
CA SER A 294 -26.16 0.50 -35.62
C SER A 294 -25.48 1.39 -34.57
N ASP A 295 -26.16 1.66 -33.45
CA ASP A 295 -25.54 2.36 -32.32
C ASP A 295 -24.47 1.49 -31.64
N ILE A 296 -23.39 2.11 -31.14
CA ILE A 296 -22.28 1.40 -30.48
C ILE A 296 -22.70 0.63 -29.20
N ARG A 297 -23.83 1.01 -28.59
CA ARG A 297 -24.40 0.39 -27.39
C ARG A 297 -25.47 -0.65 -27.72
N GLU A 298 -25.86 -0.80 -28.99
CA GLU A 298 -26.89 -1.74 -29.41
C GLU A 298 -26.41 -3.19 -29.23
N VAL A 299 -27.29 -4.03 -28.70
CA VAL A 299 -27.04 -5.46 -28.49
C VAL A 299 -28.30 -6.26 -28.74
N TYR A 300 -28.15 -7.48 -29.26
CA TYR A 300 -29.26 -8.34 -29.67
C TYR A 300 -29.26 -9.65 -28.87
N THR A 301 -30.44 -10.19 -28.60
CA THR A 301 -30.61 -11.56 -28.11
C THR A 301 -30.97 -12.47 -29.27
N ILE A 302 -30.29 -13.61 -29.40
CA ILE A 302 -30.73 -14.65 -30.32
C ILE A 302 -31.78 -15.50 -29.59
N VAL A 303 -33.01 -15.51 -30.12
CA VAL A 303 -34.06 -16.44 -29.72
C VAL A 303 -34.04 -17.57 -30.75
N LYS A 304 -33.63 -18.77 -30.33
CA LYS A 304 -33.87 -19.97 -31.15
C LYS A 304 -35.37 -20.26 -31.06
N ILE A 305 -36.07 -20.11 -32.19
CA ILE A 305 -37.45 -20.55 -32.39
C ILE A 305 -37.44 -22.04 -32.70
#